data_AF-R8BXK6-F1
#
_entry.id   AF-R8BXK6-F1
#
_cell.length_a   1.000
_cell.length_b   1.000
_cell.length_c   1.000
_cell.angle_alpha   90.00
_cell.angle_beta   90.00
_cell.angle_gamma   90.00
#
_symmetry.space_group_name_H-M   'P 1'
#
loop_
_entity.id
_entity.type
_entity.pdbx_description
1 polymer ?
#
loop_
_entity_poly.entity_id
_entity_poly.type
_entity_poly.pdbx_seq_one_letter_code
_entity_poly.pdbx_strand_id
1 'polypeptide(L)'
;MRSQPGIFSAQEKQWDPEEVLGLINPDRGNITCTAEAMTYGRRCRRAQNKIYNAARMLNDMATMDPLSVAKSDKLTAIAEDSVCYQHGGQANKVCREWRDKLRALGGSRKVAPAPESPRFKTEPDSDSEDEDVKWFTRRPTQRSYTRADIDSMLEQMRRMQETINNMQSQKQREAEEHKRKQAEEERLRKEAAARAQRQRREAEERAKQEREKQEKERKDRENKEREERRKARAKKSTEEAEQSTKQEWADSWQEYLDGWEHLRGMSCREAAPILIPWPVKSGKWEDVTAESVKLFFQKAPPMPSSPTDAKRERFKLMSQESKRWHTDKIMQLFGREVLTGIHGKALDLIAKIVVQLRQDAGKARKD
;
A
#
# COMPACT_ATOMS: atom_id res chain seq x y z
N MET A 1 19.01 17.89 -17.85
CA MET A 1 17.92 18.79 -17.41
C MET A 1 17.42 18.30 -16.06
N ARG A 2 17.78 18.98 -14.97
CA ARG A 2 17.33 18.63 -13.61
C ARG A 2 16.04 19.41 -13.33
N SER A 3 14.92 18.70 -13.18
CA SER A 3 13.64 19.31 -12.79
C SER A 3 13.78 19.95 -11.42
N GLN A 4 13.49 21.24 -11.34
CA GLN A 4 13.43 21.94 -10.06
C GLN A 4 12.25 21.40 -9.24
N PRO A 5 12.41 21.20 -7.92
CA PRO A 5 11.29 20.89 -7.04
C PRO A 5 10.34 22.10 -7.01
N GLY A 6 9.12 21.89 -7.49
CA GLY A 6 8.07 22.90 -7.45
C GLY A 6 7.83 23.34 -6.01
N ILE A 7 7.95 24.64 -5.76
CA ILE A 7 7.56 25.28 -4.51
C ILE A 7 6.03 25.17 -4.43
N PHE A 8 5.52 24.16 -3.73
CA PHE A 8 4.11 24.09 -3.39
C PHE A 8 3.83 25.22 -2.41
N SER A 9 3.11 26.25 -2.87
CA SER A 9 2.60 27.32 -2.03
C SER A 9 1.76 26.71 -0.92
N ALA A 10 2.24 26.81 0.32
CA ALA A 10 1.50 26.38 1.49
C ALA A 10 0.29 27.30 1.62
N GLN A 11 -0.91 26.78 1.35
CA GLN A 11 -2.14 27.53 1.53
C GLN A 11 -2.28 27.92 3.00
N GLU A 12 -2.43 29.22 3.27
CA GLU A 12 -2.61 29.72 4.63
C GLU A 12 -3.91 29.17 5.23
N LYS A 13 -3.79 28.56 6.42
CA LYS A 13 -4.95 28.03 7.15
C LYS A 13 -5.71 29.20 7.78
N GLN A 14 -7.03 29.19 7.66
CA GLN A 14 -7.91 30.19 8.27
C GLN A 14 -8.14 29.92 9.77
N TRP A 15 -7.95 28.68 10.23
CA TRP A 15 -8.09 28.27 11.63
C TRP A 15 -7.25 27.02 11.93
N ASP A 16 -6.89 26.81 13.19
CA ASP A 16 -6.14 25.61 13.61
C ASP A 16 -7.11 24.50 14.06
N PRO A 17 -7.19 23.36 13.35
CA PRO A 17 -8.10 22.28 13.73
C PRO A 17 -7.74 21.58 15.03
N GLU A 18 -6.47 21.57 15.43
CA GLU A 18 -6.05 20.89 16.65
C GLU A 18 -6.51 21.66 17.89
N GLU A 19 -6.35 22.98 17.87
CA GLU A 19 -6.77 23.90 18.92
C GLU A 19 -8.30 24.04 18.97
N VAL A 20 -8.93 24.41 17.83
CA VAL A 20 -10.36 24.73 17.78
C VAL A 20 -11.21 23.51 18.11
N LEU A 21 -10.88 22.33 17.57
CA LEU A 21 -11.69 21.13 17.76
C LEU A 21 -11.23 20.30 18.96
N GLY A 22 -10.08 20.64 19.56
CA GLY A 22 -9.48 19.91 20.65
C GLY A 22 -9.10 18.50 20.22
N LEU A 23 -8.34 18.34 19.13
CA LEU A 23 -7.94 17.00 18.67
C LEU A 23 -6.89 16.37 19.59
N ILE A 24 -6.02 17.18 20.18
CA ILE A 24 -5.03 16.73 21.16
C ILE A 24 -5.70 16.50 22.51
N ASN A 25 -5.48 15.32 23.09
CA ASN A 25 -5.98 15.02 24.42
C ASN A 25 -5.07 15.65 25.48
N PRO A 26 -5.58 16.55 26.34
CA PRO A 26 -4.75 17.27 27.30
C PRO A 26 -4.05 16.32 28.29
N ASP A 27 -4.66 15.17 28.61
CA ASP A 27 -4.07 14.18 29.53
C ASP A 27 -2.84 13.45 28.96
N ARG A 28 -2.67 13.46 27.64
CA ARG A 28 -1.67 12.62 26.94
C ARG A 28 -0.75 13.39 26.03
N GLY A 29 -1.08 14.63 25.67
CA GLY A 29 -0.33 15.44 24.72
C GLY A 29 -0.30 14.86 23.31
N ASN A 30 -1.19 13.92 22.97
CA ASN A 30 -1.29 13.33 21.64
C ASN A 30 -2.75 13.17 21.18
N ILE A 31 -2.92 12.97 19.88
CA ILE A 31 -4.24 12.83 19.25
C ILE A 31 -4.83 11.46 19.64
N THR A 32 -5.96 11.48 20.33
CA THR A 32 -6.71 10.27 20.75
C THR A 32 -8.20 10.46 20.49
N CYS A 33 -8.96 9.38 20.66
CA CYS A 33 -10.41 9.40 20.50
C CYS A 33 -11.07 10.64 21.13
N THR A 34 -11.90 11.33 20.35
CA THR A 34 -12.56 12.60 20.72
C THR A 34 -13.76 12.43 21.64
N ALA A 35 -14.29 11.21 21.74
CA ALA A 35 -15.43 10.89 22.59
C ALA A 35 -15.09 10.79 24.08
N GLU A 36 -16.12 10.93 24.92
CA GLU A 36 -16.03 10.83 26.38
C GLU A 36 -16.26 9.38 26.83
N ALA A 37 -15.35 8.87 27.67
CA ALA A 37 -15.55 7.60 28.34
C ALA A 37 -16.48 7.81 29.54
N MET A 38 -17.78 7.52 29.37
CA MET A 38 -18.82 7.79 30.38
C MET A 38 -18.48 7.21 31.76
N THR A 39 -17.84 6.04 31.81
CA THR A 39 -17.46 5.37 33.06
C THR A 39 -16.41 6.12 33.87
N TYR A 40 -15.66 7.04 33.24
CA TYR A 40 -14.56 7.76 33.87
C TYR A 40 -14.73 9.27 33.84
N GLY A 41 -15.84 9.79 33.30
CA GLY A 41 -16.11 11.23 33.20
C GLY A 41 -15.01 12.03 32.49
N ARG A 42 -14.26 11.39 31.59
CA ARG A 42 -13.10 11.99 30.90
C ARG A 42 -13.01 11.55 29.45
N ARG A 43 -12.21 12.26 28.66
CA ARG A 43 -11.95 11.89 27.26
C ARG A 43 -11.27 10.52 27.13
N CYS A 44 -11.68 9.75 26.11
CA CYS A 44 -11.09 8.46 25.83
C CYS A 44 -9.59 8.57 25.49
N ARG A 45 -8.75 7.78 26.17
CA ARG A 45 -7.29 7.78 25.99
C ARG A 45 -6.78 6.81 24.91
N ARG A 46 -7.68 6.20 24.13
CA ARG A 46 -7.33 5.18 23.14
C ARG A 46 -6.83 5.85 21.86
N ALA A 47 -5.62 5.50 21.45
CA ALA A 47 -5.10 5.87 20.13
C ALA A 47 -5.92 5.18 19.02
N GLN A 48 -6.14 5.88 17.91
CA GLN A 48 -6.87 5.37 16.75
C GLN A 48 -6.09 5.68 15.48
N ASN A 49 -5.80 4.67 14.66
CA ASN A 49 -5.07 4.89 13.40
C ASN A 49 -5.84 5.80 12.42
N LYS A 50 -7.18 5.74 12.46
CA LYS A 50 -8.06 6.57 11.62
C LYS A 50 -8.03 8.05 11.98
N ILE A 51 -7.60 8.40 13.20
CA ILE A 51 -7.61 9.79 13.64
C ILE A 51 -6.60 10.66 12.89
N TYR A 52 -5.53 10.07 12.36
CA TYR A 52 -4.56 10.78 11.51
C TYR A 52 -5.18 11.16 10.16
N ASN A 53 -6.07 10.33 9.62
CA ASN A 53 -6.83 10.67 8.41
C ASN A 53 -7.83 11.79 8.72
N ALA A 54 -8.53 11.73 9.85
CA ALA A 54 -9.42 12.80 10.30
C ALA A 54 -8.66 14.12 10.47
N ALA A 55 -7.50 14.11 11.14
CA ALA A 55 -6.64 15.28 11.32
C ALA A 55 -6.13 15.85 9.98
N ARG A 56 -5.76 14.98 9.03
CA ARG A 56 -5.38 15.41 7.67
C ARG A 56 -6.55 16.08 6.95
N MET A 57 -7.73 15.48 6.96
CA MET A 57 -8.92 16.06 6.32
C MET A 57 -9.33 17.39 6.95
N LEU A 58 -9.21 17.51 8.27
CA LEU A 58 -9.45 18.77 8.98
C LEU A 58 -8.43 19.84 8.61
N ASN A 59 -7.16 19.48 8.42
CA ASN A 59 -6.14 20.40 7.91
C ASN A 59 -6.43 20.88 6.49
N ASP A 60 -6.97 20.01 5.63
CA ASP A 60 -7.40 20.43 4.28
C ASP A 60 -8.60 21.39 4.37
N MET A 61 -9.57 21.10 5.25
CA MET A 61 -10.74 21.97 5.49
C MET A 61 -10.38 23.27 6.22
N ALA A 62 -9.24 23.33 6.90
CA ALA A 62 -8.77 24.53 7.58
C ALA A 62 -8.45 25.69 6.63
N THR A 63 -8.31 25.42 5.33
CA THR A 63 -8.20 26.44 4.27
C THR A 63 -9.53 27.12 3.93
N MET A 64 -10.66 26.51 4.34
CA MET A 64 -12.01 27.00 4.08
C MET A 64 -12.56 27.82 5.26
N ASP A 65 -13.56 28.63 4.98
CA ASP A 65 -14.28 29.41 6.00
C ASP A 65 -14.94 28.51 7.06
N PRO A 66 -14.77 28.79 8.36
CA PRO A 66 -15.32 27.98 9.45
C PRO A 66 -16.84 27.73 9.36
N LEU A 67 -17.64 28.70 8.90
CA LEU A 67 -19.09 28.55 8.77
C LEU A 67 -19.44 27.60 7.63
N SER A 68 -18.66 27.64 6.55
CA SER A 68 -18.78 26.70 5.43
C SER A 68 -18.43 25.28 5.86
N VAL A 69 -17.37 25.11 6.63
CA VAL A 69 -16.98 23.81 7.20
C VAL A 69 -18.06 23.27 8.16
N ALA A 70 -18.62 24.12 9.02
CA ALA A 70 -19.68 23.72 9.95
C ALA A 70 -20.94 23.17 9.26
N LYS A 71 -21.23 23.62 8.03
CA LYS A 71 -22.36 23.12 7.22
C LYS A 71 -22.02 21.87 6.41
N SER A 72 -20.74 21.50 6.31
CA SER A 72 -20.30 20.39 5.46
C SER A 72 -20.70 19.02 6.03
N ASP A 73 -21.14 18.12 5.16
CA ASP A 73 -21.36 16.71 5.50
C ASP A 73 -20.04 15.96 5.72
N LYS A 74 -18.93 16.46 5.16
CA LYS A 74 -17.59 15.88 5.38
C LYS A 74 -17.20 15.90 6.86
N LEU A 75 -17.68 16.90 7.61
CA LEU A 75 -17.40 17.02 9.04
C LEU A 75 -17.99 15.84 9.84
N THR A 76 -19.13 15.28 9.40
CA THR A 76 -19.75 14.10 10.02
C THR A 76 -18.85 12.88 9.85
N ALA A 77 -18.36 12.61 8.63
CA ALA A 77 -17.47 11.49 8.36
C ALA A 77 -16.14 11.61 9.12
N ILE A 78 -15.59 12.82 9.23
CA ILE A 78 -14.38 13.08 10.03
C ILE A 78 -14.65 12.82 11.52
N ALA A 79 -15.82 13.20 12.04
CA ALA A 79 -16.18 12.93 13.43
C ALA A 79 -16.30 11.42 13.70
N GLU A 80 -16.86 10.64 12.77
CA GLU A 80 -16.91 9.18 12.83
C GLU A 80 -15.51 8.55 12.87
N ASP A 81 -14.58 9.03 12.04
CA ASP A 81 -13.19 8.55 12.03
C ASP A 81 -12.37 9.03 13.25
N SER A 82 -12.86 10.04 13.98
CA SER A 82 -12.21 10.57 15.18
C SER A 82 -12.58 9.83 16.47
N VAL A 83 -13.59 8.95 16.43
CA VAL A 83 -14.01 8.14 17.57
C VAL A 83 -13.55 6.68 17.43
N CYS A 84 -13.24 6.02 18.55
CA CYS A 84 -12.91 4.60 18.53
C CYS A 84 -14.18 3.74 18.45
N TYR A 85 -14.03 2.46 18.10
CA TYR A 85 -15.18 1.55 17.95
C TYR A 85 -16.07 1.44 19.20
N GLN A 86 -15.52 1.62 20.41
CA GLN A 86 -16.29 1.60 21.67
C GLN A 86 -17.16 2.85 21.86
N HIS A 87 -16.87 3.93 21.12
CA HIS A 87 -17.57 5.20 21.20
C HIS A 87 -18.18 5.62 19.86
N GLY A 88 -18.42 4.68 18.93
CA GLY A 88 -19.03 4.97 17.63
C GLY A 88 -20.37 5.71 17.74
N GLY A 89 -21.17 5.39 18.77
CA GLY A 89 -22.44 6.07 19.04
C GLY A 89 -22.31 7.55 19.44
N GLN A 90 -21.11 8.04 19.78
CA GLN A 90 -20.87 9.43 20.15
C GLN A 90 -20.45 10.31 18.97
N ALA A 91 -20.23 9.76 17.76
CA ALA A 91 -19.79 10.54 16.60
C ALA A 91 -20.69 11.74 16.28
N ASN A 92 -22.01 11.56 16.35
CA ASN A 92 -22.98 12.64 16.13
C ASN A 92 -22.93 13.72 17.22
N LYS A 93 -22.59 13.37 18.47
CA LYS A 93 -22.40 14.34 19.56
C LYS A 93 -21.15 15.18 19.28
N VAL A 94 -20.02 14.52 19.00
CA VAL A 94 -18.75 15.17 18.64
C VAL A 94 -18.92 16.10 17.44
N CYS A 95 -19.60 15.63 16.37
CA CYS A 95 -19.86 16.45 15.20
C CYS A 95 -20.66 17.72 15.53
N ARG A 96 -21.69 17.64 16.39
CA ARG A 96 -22.47 18.82 16.81
C ARG A 96 -21.60 19.82 17.59
N GLU A 97 -20.82 19.33 18.55
CA GLU A 97 -19.90 20.18 19.32
C GLU A 97 -18.89 20.89 18.41
N TRP A 98 -18.33 20.18 17.42
CA TRP A 98 -17.43 20.78 16.44
C TRP A 98 -18.11 21.86 15.59
N ARG A 99 -19.35 21.62 15.14
CA ARG A 99 -20.14 22.63 14.41
C ARG A 99 -20.36 23.88 15.24
N ASP A 100 -20.64 23.74 16.53
CA ASP A 100 -20.89 24.88 17.41
C ASP A 100 -19.62 25.68 17.67
N LYS A 101 -18.47 25.01 17.88
CA LYS A 101 -17.16 25.69 17.99
C LYS A 101 -16.79 26.45 16.72
N LEU A 102 -17.00 25.86 15.54
CA LEU A 102 -16.73 26.51 14.25
C LEU A 102 -17.66 27.69 13.99
N ARG A 103 -18.94 27.60 14.40
CA ARG A 103 -19.88 28.73 14.35
C ARG A 103 -19.47 29.87 15.27
N ALA A 104 -19.03 29.56 16.49
CA ALA A 104 -18.53 30.55 17.44
C ALA A 104 -17.28 31.26 16.91
N LEU A 105 -16.37 30.52 16.27
CA LEU A 105 -15.19 31.07 15.61
C LEU A 105 -15.56 32.00 14.44
N GLY A 106 -16.48 31.58 13.57
CA GLY A 106 -16.95 32.39 12.45
C GLY A 106 -17.73 33.64 12.87
N GLY A 107 -18.49 33.57 13.96
CA GLY A 107 -19.25 34.71 14.50
C GLY A 107 -18.40 35.73 15.27
N SER A 108 -17.23 35.35 15.78
CA SER A 108 -16.34 36.24 16.53
C SER A 108 -15.52 37.17 15.63
N ARG A 109 -15.49 36.91 14.32
CA ARG A 109 -14.87 37.79 13.33
C ARG A 109 -15.82 38.97 13.10
N LYS A 110 -15.73 39.98 13.97
CA LYS A 110 -16.54 41.22 13.95
C LYS A 110 -16.62 41.79 12.54
N VAL A 111 -17.71 41.48 11.85
CA VAL A 111 -18.17 42.24 10.69
C VAL A 111 -18.67 43.57 11.27
N ALA A 112 -18.05 44.67 10.85
CA ALA A 112 -18.55 46.01 11.14
C ALA A 112 -20.04 46.10 10.72
N PRO A 113 -20.90 46.78 11.50
CA PRO A 113 -22.34 46.77 11.25
C PRO A 113 -22.65 47.40 9.88
N ALA A 114 -23.14 46.59 8.96
CA ALA A 114 -23.69 47.02 7.67
C ALA A 114 -25.20 47.31 7.83
N PRO A 115 -25.73 48.29 7.07
CA PRO A 115 -27.00 48.93 7.35
C PRO A 115 -28.20 48.01 7.08
N GLU A 116 -29.22 48.17 7.93
CA GLU A 116 -30.52 47.54 7.86
C GLU A 116 -31.15 47.71 6.48
N SER A 117 -31.62 46.60 5.90
CA SER A 117 -32.42 46.59 4.69
C SER A 117 -33.74 45.83 4.92
N PRO A 118 -34.81 46.20 4.19
CA PRO A 118 -36.13 46.38 4.75
C PRO A 118 -36.96 45.10 4.84
N ARG A 119 -37.77 45.04 5.90
CA ARG A 119 -38.92 44.15 6.11
C ARG A 119 -39.78 44.05 4.84
N PHE A 120 -39.78 42.88 4.21
CA PHE A 120 -40.85 42.47 3.30
C PHE A 120 -42.12 42.22 4.13
N LYS A 121 -43.16 42.99 3.82
CA LYS A 121 -44.52 42.79 4.31
C LYS A 121 -45.11 41.59 3.56
N THR A 122 -45.55 40.58 4.29
CA THR A 122 -46.49 39.58 3.79
C THR A 122 -47.86 40.25 3.68
N GLU A 123 -48.38 40.32 2.47
CA GLU A 123 -49.77 40.71 2.21
C GLU A 123 -50.72 39.59 2.65
N PRO A 124 -51.86 39.92 3.27
CA PRO A 124 -52.94 38.98 3.52
C PRO A 124 -53.78 38.79 2.25
N ASP A 125 -53.96 37.53 1.84
CA ASP A 125 -54.82 37.13 0.73
C ASP A 125 -56.29 37.38 1.09
N SER A 126 -56.80 38.49 0.54
CA SER A 126 -58.16 38.75 0.05
C SER A 126 -59.27 37.77 0.49
N ASP A 127 -60.03 38.21 1.49
CA ASP A 127 -61.45 37.89 1.66
C ASP A 127 -62.18 38.15 0.33
N SER A 128 -62.61 37.09 -0.36
CA SER A 128 -63.55 37.19 -1.47
C SER A 128 -64.97 37.22 -0.91
N GLU A 129 -65.56 38.39 -1.04
CA GLU A 129 -66.89 38.81 -0.65
C GLU A 129 -67.99 37.76 -0.93
N ASP A 130 -68.73 37.44 0.13
CA ASP A 130 -70.08 36.89 0.08
C ASP A 130 -70.99 37.86 -0.70
N GLU A 131 -71.16 37.62 -2.00
CA GLU A 131 -72.25 38.21 -2.79
C GLU A 131 -73.58 37.61 -2.32
N ASP A 132 -74.23 38.38 -1.45
CA ASP A 132 -75.60 38.23 -0.94
C ASP A 132 -76.61 38.32 -2.10
N VAL A 133 -76.80 37.19 -2.81
CA VAL A 133 -77.80 37.07 -3.88
C VAL A 133 -79.21 37.10 -3.27
N LYS A 134 -79.75 38.32 -3.15
CA LYS A 134 -81.17 38.61 -2.91
C LYS A 134 -82.03 37.99 -4.01
N TRP A 135 -82.49 36.76 -3.79
CA TRP A 135 -83.55 36.18 -4.59
C TRP A 135 -84.90 36.82 -4.20
N PHE A 136 -85.56 37.36 -5.21
CA PHE A 136 -86.88 37.98 -5.16
C PHE A 136 -87.94 37.09 -4.47
N THR A 137 -88.62 37.63 -3.46
CA THR A 137 -89.89 37.12 -2.93
C THR A 137 -91.04 37.45 -3.87
N ARG A 138 -91.06 36.85 -5.07
CA ARG A 138 -92.29 36.78 -5.90
C ARG A 138 -93.07 35.54 -5.49
N ARG A 139 -94.19 35.72 -4.78
CA ARG A 139 -95.18 34.67 -4.52
C ARG A 139 -95.54 33.98 -5.85
N PRO A 140 -95.32 32.67 -6.00
CA PRO A 140 -95.81 31.93 -7.16
C PRO A 140 -97.33 32.03 -7.18
N THR A 141 -97.89 32.56 -8.26
CA THR A 141 -99.32 32.43 -8.55
C THR A 141 -99.63 30.93 -8.62
N GLN A 142 -100.55 30.49 -7.77
CA GLN A 142 -100.93 29.09 -7.60
C GLN A 142 -101.60 28.60 -8.88
N ARG A 143 -100.78 28.15 -9.84
CA ARG A 143 -101.23 27.51 -11.06
C ARG A 143 -101.77 26.14 -10.65
N SER A 144 -103.08 25.94 -10.76
CA SER A 144 -103.69 24.65 -10.47
C SER A 144 -103.24 23.65 -11.53
N TYR A 145 -102.26 22.82 -11.21
CA TYR A 145 -101.84 21.73 -12.08
C TYR A 145 -103.00 20.76 -12.24
N THR A 146 -103.32 20.43 -13.48
CA THR A 146 -104.28 19.37 -13.77
C THR A 146 -103.62 18.01 -13.52
N ARG A 147 -104.41 16.96 -13.33
CA ARG A 147 -103.89 15.61 -13.14
C ARG A 147 -102.97 15.17 -14.29
N ALA A 148 -103.25 15.60 -15.52
CA ALA A 148 -102.43 15.33 -16.70
C ALA A 148 -101.06 16.03 -16.65
N ASP A 149 -100.97 17.24 -16.06
CA ASP A 149 -99.69 17.95 -15.88
C ASP A 149 -98.79 17.24 -14.86
N ILE A 150 -99.40 16.68 -13.80
CA ILE A 150 -98.68 15.89 -12.78
C ILE A 150 -98.14 14.59 -13.40
N ASP A 151 -98.95 13.88 -14.20
CA ASP A 151 -98.53 12.63 -14.85
C ASP A 151 -97.41 12.87 -15.88
N SER A 152 -97.49 13.96 -16.65
CA SER A 152 -96.44 14.39 -17.59
C SER A 152 -95.12 14.72 -16.87
N MET A 153 -95.20 15.43 -15.74
CA MET A 153 -94.03 15.77 -14.93
C MET A 153 -93.40 14.53 -14.28
N LEU A 154 -94.19 13.57 -13.80
CA LEU A 154 -93.67 12.30 -13.27
C LEU A 154 -92.97 11.46 -14.35
N GLU A 155 -93.52 11.43 -15.57
CA GLU A 155 -92.88 10.78 -16.71
C GLU A 155 -91.56 11.48 -17.10
N GLN A 156 -91.54 12.81 -17.11
CA GLN A 156 -90.32 13.59 -17.33
C GLN A 156 -89.28 13.33 -16.22
N MET A 157 -89.70 13.24 -14.95
CA MET A 157 -88.82 12.90 -13.83
C MET A 157 -88.26 11.48 -13.96
N ARG A 158 -89.05 10.49 -14.41
CA ARG A 158 -88.56 9.12 -14.66
C ARG A 158 -87.49 9.09 -15.75
N ARG A 159 -87.73 9.75 -16.89
CA ARG A 159 -86.73 9.87 -17.98
C ARG A 159 -85.46 10.58 -17.53
N MET A 160 -85.60 11.64 -16.73
CA MET A 160 -84.47 12.35 -16.14
C MET A 160 -83.68 11.44 -15.18
N GLN A 161 -84.38 10.67 -14.34
CA GLN A 161 -83.75 9.73 -13.43
C GLN A 161 -83.01 8.61 -14.18
N GLU A 162 -83.58 8.06 -15.25
CA GLU A 162 -82.91 7.09 -16.12
C GLU A 162 -81.65 7.68 -16.77
N THR A 163 -81.71 8.93 -17.23
CA THR A 163 -80.55 9.64 -17.79
C THR A 163 -79.45 9.83 -16.75
N ILE A 164 -79.82 10.21 -15.52
CA ILE A 164 -78.88 10.34 -14.39
C ILE A 164 -78.24 8.99 -14.08
N ASN A 165 -79.02 7.91 -14.02
CA ASN A 165 -78.51 6.56 -13.75
C ASN A 165 -77.57 6.08 -14.86
N ASN A 166 -77.89 6.32 -16.13
CA ASN A 166 -77.03 5.99 -17.27
C ASN A 166 -75.71 6.77 -17.24
N MET A 167 -75.77 8.08 -16.97
CA MET A 167 -74.56 8.91 -16.80
C MET A 167 -73.70 8.43 -15.62
N GLN A 168 -74.32 8.07 -14.48
CA GLN A 168 -73.60 7.53 -13.33
C GLN A 168 -72.94 6.18 -13.65
N SER A 169 -73.66 5.28 -14.32
CA SER A 169 -73.10 4.00 -14.78
C SER A 169 -71.94 4.20 -15.77
N GLN A 170 -72.04 5.17 -16.69
CA GLN A 170 -70.95 5.47 -17.62
C GLN A 170 -69.72 6.03 -16.90
N LYS A 171 -69.92 7.01 -15.99
CA LYS A 171 -68.83 7.55 -15.16
C LYS A 171 -68.14 6.46 -14.34
N GLN A 172 -68.89 5.49 -13.80
CA GLN A 172 -68.31 4.36 -13.07
C GLN A 172 -67.45 3.46 -13.96
N ARG A 173 -67.90 3.16 -15.18
CA ARG A 173 -67.11 2.36 -16.15
C ARG A 173 -65.82 3.07 -16.55
N GLU A 174 -65.89 4.36 -16.86
CA GLU A 174 -64.73 5.18 -17.20
C GLU A 174 -63.74 5.28 -16.03
N ALA A 175 -64.24 5.46 -14.79
CA ALA A 175 -63.41 5.47 -13.60
C ALA A 175 -62.73 4.12 -13.34
N GLU A 176 -63.43 3.00 -13.57
CA GLU A 176 -62.85 1.66 -13.44
C GLU A 176 -61.79 1.40 -14.51
N GLU A 177 -62.03 1.80 -15.76
CA GLU A 177 -61.06 1.68 -16.85
C GLU A 177 -59.80 2.51 -16.57
N HIS A 178 -59.96 3.75 -16.11
CA HIS A 178 -58.84 4.60 -15.72
C HIS A 178 -58.04 3.98 -14.57
N LYS A 179 -58.71 3.42 -13.55
CA LYS A 179 -58.05 2.71 -12.45
C LYS A 179 -57.29 1.48 -12.93
N ARG A 180 -57.84 0.73 -13.90
CA ARG A 180 -57.16 -0.43 -14.52
C ARG A 180 -55.90 -0.01 -15.28
N LYS A 181 -55.97 1.06 -16.09
CA LYS A 181 -54.81 1.61 -16.82
C LYS A 181 -53.71 2.09 -15.87
N GLN A 182 -54.08 2.82 -14.81
CA GLN A 182 -53.13 3.26 -13.79
C GLN A 182 -52.45 2.08 -13.08
N ALA A 183 -53.19 1.04 -12.71
CA ALA A 183 -52.63 -0.15 -12.08
C ALA A 183 -51.67 -0.92 -13.02
N GLU A 184 -51.97 -0.97 -14.31
CA GLU A 184 -51.09 -1.58 -15.31
C GLU A 184 -49.81 -0.78 -15.52
N GLU A 185 -49.91 0.55 -15.64
CA GLU A 185 -48.76 1.45 -15.76
C GLU A 185 -47.86 1.35 -14.52
N GLU A 186 -48.44 1.33 -13.32
CA GLU A 186 -47.70 1.15 -12.07
C GLU A 186 -46.97 -0.20 -12.03
N ARG A 187 -47.62 -1.28 -12.51
CA ARG A 187 -47.00 -2.61 -12.60
C ARG A 187 -45.81 -2.61 -13.55
N LEU A 188 -45.96 -2.02 -14.74
CA LEU A 188 -44.88 -1.90 -15.73
C LEU A 188 -43.71 -1.06 -15.18
N ARG A 189 -44.02 0.04 -14.49
CA ARG A 189 -43.01 0.89 -13.85
C ARG A 189 -42.24 0.13 -12.77
N LYS A 190 -42.92 -0.65 -11.93
CA LYS A 190 -42.29 -1.50 -10.91
C LYS A 190 -41.41 -2.58 -11.53
N GLU A 191 -41.86 -3.21 -12.61
CA GLU A 191 -41.07 -4.23 -13.30
C GLU A 191 -39.82 -3.63 -13.98
N ALA A 192 -39.94 -2.50 -14.66
CA ALA A 192 -38.82 -1.78 -15.25
C ALA A 192 -37.79 -1.36 -14.20
N ALA A 193 -38.24 -0.84 -13.06
CA ALA A 193 -37.38 -0.48 -11.93
C ALA A 193 -36.64 -1.71 -11.36
N ALA A 194 -37.34 -2.84 -11.20
CA ALA A 194 -36.73 -4.08 -10.73
C ALA A 194 -35.67 -4.62 -11.71
N ARG A 195 -35.94 -4.57 -13.02
CA ARG A 195 -34.97 -4.97 -14.06
C ARG A 195 -33.73 -4.07 -14.05
N ALA A 196 -33.91 -2.74 -13.99
CA ALA A 196 -32.81 -1.79 -13.90
C ALA A 196 -31.97 -2.01 -12.63
N GLN A 197 -32.61 -2.31 -11.50
CA GLN A 197 -31.90 -2.61 -10.25
C GLN A 197 -31.07 -3.91 -10.35
N ARG A 198 -31.59 -4.96 -10.99
CA ARG A 198 -30.83 -6.21 -11.23
C ARG A 198 -29.61 -5.96 -12.11
N GLN A 199 -29.79 -5.28 -13.24
CA GLN A 199 -28.69 -4.93 -14.15
C GLN A 199 -27.61 -4.11 -13.46
N ARG A 200 -27.99 -3.14 -12.60
CA ARG A 200 -27.03 -2.36 -11.82
C ARG A 200 -26.22 -3.22 -10.85
N ARG A 201 -26.87 -4.17 -10.15
CA ARG A 201 -26.18 -5.10 -9.23
C ARG A 201 -25.23 -6.02 -9.97
N GLU A 202 -25.64 -6.59 -11.10
CA GLU A 202 -24.77 -7.44 -11.92
C GLU A 202 -23.57 -6.68 -12.49
N ALA A 203 -23.77 -5.43 -12.93
CA ALA A 203 -22.67 -4.58 -13.39
C ALA A 203 -21.68 -4.24 -12.26
N GLU A 204 -22.19 -3.94 -11.06
CA GLU A 204 -21.37 -3.67 -9.88
C GLU A 204 -20.57 -4.91 -9.45
N GLU A 205 -21.18 -6.09 -9.46
CA GLU A 205 -20.51 -7.34 -9.13
C GLU A 205 -19.40 -7.68 -10.14
N ARG A 206 -19.68 -7.54 -11.45
CA ARG A 206 -18.67 -7.71 -12.50
C ARG A 206 -17.52 -6.72 -12.35
N ALA A 207 -17.83 -5.45 -12.06
CA ALA A 207 -16.80 -4.44 -11.83
C ALA A 207 -15.95 -4.75 -10.59
N LYS A 208 -16.55 -5.31 -9.53
CA LYS A 208 -15.83 -5.76 -8.33
C LYS A 208 -14.91 -6.95 -8.63
N GLN A 209 -15.40 -7.96 -9.35
CA GLN A 209 -14.61 -9.14 -9.74
C GLN A 209 -13.42 -8.76 -10.62
N GLU A 210 -13.62 -7.85 -11.59
CA GLU A 210 -12.55 -7.38 -12.46
C GLU A 210 -11.48 -6.60 -11.68
N ARG A 211 -11.89 -5.74 -10.73
CA ARG A 211 -10.95 -5.05 -9.84
C ARG A 211 -10.14 -6.01 -8.98
N GLU A 212 -10.78 -7.04 -8.43
CA GLU A 212 -10.11 -8.05 -7.61
C GLU A 212 -9.11 -8.87 -8.44
N LYS A 213 -9.47 -9.25 -9.68
CA LYS A 213 -8.58 -9.93 -10.61
C LYS A 213 -7.36 -9.07 -10.97
N GLN A 214 -7.58 -7.79 -11.29
CA GLN A 214 -6.49 -6.85 -11.58
C GLN A 214 -5.58 -6.62 -10.37
N GLU A 215 -6.13 -6.52 -9.17
CA GLU A 215 -5.32 -6.38 -7.95
C GLU A 215 -4.49 -7.63 -7.69
N LYS A 216 -5.07 -8.82 -7.88
CA LYS A 216 -4.36 -10.09 -7.74
C LYS A 216 -3.22 -10.21 -8.77
N GLU A 217 -3.48 -9.91 -10.03
CA GLU A 217 -2.45 -9.93 -11.08
C GLU A 217 -1.32 -8.93 -10.80
N ARG A 218 -1.67 -7.73 -10.31
CA ARG A 218 -0.67 -6.73 -9.89
C ARG A 218 0.21 -7.27 -8.76
N LYS A 219 -0.38 -7.89 -7.73
CA LYS A 219 0.36 -8.48 -6.61
C LYS A 219 1.24 -9.65 -7.05
N ASP A 220 0.74 -10.51 -7.92
CA ASP A 220 1.49 -11.65 -8.45
C ASP A 220 2.69 -11.19 -9.28
N ARG A 221 2.50 -10.15 -10.12
CA ARG A 221 3.60 -9.52 -10.89
C ARG A 221 4.65 -8.89 -9.97
N GLU A 222 4.22 -8.15 -8.95
CA GLU A 222 5.11 -7.51 -7.97
C GLU A 222 5.90 -8.55 -7.16
N ASN A 223 5.26 -9.65 -6.77
CA ASN A 223 5.92 -10.76 -6.08
C ASN A 223 6.96 -11.46 -6.97
N LYS A 224 6.63 -11.71 -8.24
CA LYS A 224 7.55 -12.34 -9.20
C LYS A 224 8.79 -11.46 -9.42
N GLU A 225 8.60 -10.16 -9.64
CA GLU A 225 9.70 -9.20 -9.79
C GLU A 225 10.59 -9.14 -8.54
N ARG A 226 9.98 -9.16 -7.34
CA ARG A 226 10.71 -9.18 -6.07
C ARG A 226 11.54 -10.46 -5.91
N GLU A 227 11.01 -11.61 -6.30
CA GLU A 227 11.72 -12.89 -6.25
C GLU A 227 12.89 -12.93 -7.23
N GLU A 228 12.67 -12.49 -8.48
CA GLU A 228 13.73 -12.39 -9.50
C GLU A 228 14.86 -11.46 -9.04
N ARG A 229 14.52 -10.31 -8.46
CA ARG A 229 15.50 -9.37 -7.90
C ARG A 229 16.29 -9.99 -6.74
N ARG A 230 15.65 -10.80 -5.89
CA ARG A 230 16.32 -11.52 -4.80
C ARG A 230 17.29 -12.57 -5.34
N LYS A 231 16.88 -13.36 -6.34
CA LYS A 231 17.73 -14.36 -7.01
C LYS A 231 18.94 -13.71 -7.69
N ALA A 232 18.72 -12.60 -8.41
CA ALA A 232 19.80 -11.85 -9.07
C ALA A 232 20.83 -11.33 -8.06
N ARG A 233 20.37 -10.77 -6.92
CA ARG A 233 21.27 -10.32 -5.84
C ARG A 233 22.06 -11.47 -5.21
N ALA A 234 21.40 -12.60 -4.96
CA ALA A 234 22.08 -13.77 -4.40
C ALA A 234 23.15 -14.29 -5.35
N LYS A 235 22.84 -14.43 -6.64
CA LYS A 235 23.79 -14.86 -7.67
C LYS A 235 24.98 -13.90 -7.78
N LYS A 236 24.72 -12.59 -7.78
CA LYS A 236 25.80 -11.59 -7.81
C LYS A 236 26.70 -11.68 -6.58
N SER A 237 26.12 -11.83 -5.39
CA SER A 237 26.89 -11.97 -4.16
C SER A 237 27.73 -13.25 -4.13
N THR A 238 27.23 -14.37 -4.68
CA THR A 238 28.02 -15.61 -4.79
C THR A 238 29.15 -15.45 -5.79
N GLU A 239 28.91 -14.81 -6.94
CA GLU A 239 29.95 -14.55 -7.94
C GLU A 239 31.04 -13.61 -7.39
N GLU A 240 30.66 -12.55 -6.67
CA GLU A 240 31.60 -11.63 -6.01
C GLU A 240 32.44 -12.36 -4.94
N ALA A 241 31.82 -13.24 -4.14
CA ALA A 241 32.55 -14.04 -3.15
C ALA A 241 33.50 -15.06 -3.80
N GLU A 242 33.09 -15.70 -4.89
CA GLU A 242 33.94 -16.60 -5.66
C GLU A 242 35.11 -15.86 -6.31
N GLN A 243 34.90 -14.64 -6.80
CA GLN A 243 35.97 -13.80 -7.36
C GLN A 243 36.95 -13.35 -6.29
N SER A 244 36.45 -12.88 -5.15
CA SER A 244 37.29 -12.47 -4.02
C SER A 244 38.14 -13.64 -3.50
N THR A 245 37.55 -14.83 -3.34
CA THR A 245 38.32 -16.00 -2.92
C THR A 245 39.36 -16.42 -3.96
N LYS A 246 39.04 -16.38 -5.27
CA LYS A 246 40.03 -16.63 -6.33
C LYS A 246 41.18 -15.63 -6.31
N GLN A 247 40.88 -14.35 -6.06
CA GLN A 247 41.88 -13.31 -5.96
C GLN A 247 42.80 -13.53 -4.75
N GLU A 248 42.24 -13.82 -3.57
CA GLU A 248 43.04 -14.16 -2.39
C GLU A 248 43.98 -15.35 -2.63
N TRP A 249 43.51 -16.38 -3.33
CA TRP A 249 44.35 -17.53 -3.69
C TRP A 249 45.46 -17.15 -4.69
N ALA A 250 45.16 -16.28 -5.66
CA ALA A 250 46.15 -15.79 -6.61
C ALA A 250 47.22 -14.92 -5.93
N ASP A 251 46.81 -14.08 -4.98
CA ASP A 251 47.72 -13.24 -4.19
C ASP A 251 48.64 -14.13 -3.33
N SER A 252 48.10 -15.12 -2.61
CA SER A 252 48.91 -16.07 -1.85
C SER A 252 49.88 -16.88 -2.73
N TRP A 253 49.48 -17.19 -3.97
CA TRP A 253 50.37 -17.85 -4.93
C TRP A 253 51.51 -16.93 -5.37
N GLN A 254 51.21 -15.66 -5.61
CA GLN A 254 52.21 -14.68 -6.01
C GLN A 254 53.22 -14.42 -4.88
N GLU A 255 52.76 -14.23 -3.64
CA GLU A 255 53.62 -14.09 -2.47
C GLU A 255 54.54 -15.29 -2.28
N TYR A 256 54.02 -16.51 -2.51
CA TYR A 256 54.82 -17.73 -2.49
C TYR A 256 55.93 -17.73 -3.55
N LEU A 257 55.61 -17.32 -4.79
CA LEU A 257 56.61 -17.23 -5.86
C LEU A 257 57.65 -16.15 -5.59
N ASP A 258 57.22 -14.98 -5.10
CA ASP A 258 58.09 -13.87 -4.77
C ASP A 258 59.06 -14.23 -3.65
N GLY A 259 58.59 -14.98 -2.64
CA GLY A 259 59.44 -15.53 -1.58
C GLY A 259 60.52 -16.46 -2.12
N TRP A 260 60.19 -17.31 -3.10
CA TRP A 260 61.18 -18.15 -3.77
C TRP A 260 62.20 -17.37 -4.60
N GLU A 261 61.78 -16.30 -5.27
CA GLU A 261 62.68 -15.48 -6.06
C GLU A 261 63.62 -14.66 -5.16
N HIS A 262 63.10 -14.13 -4.05
CA HIS A 262 63.88 -13.43 -3.04
C HIS A 262 65.01 -14.32 -2.49
N LEU A 263 64.71 -15.58 -2.18
CA LEU A 263 65.70 -16.55 -1.70
C LEU A 263 66.79 -16.87 -2.74
N ARG A 264 66.48 -16.81 -4.04
CA ARG A 264 67.49 -17.06 -5.09
C ARG A 264 68.59 -15.99 -5.09
N GLY A 265 68.28 -14.77 -4.65
CA GLY A 265 69.23 -13.66 -4.55
C GLY A 265 70.06 -13.64 -3.26
N MET A 266 69.72 -14.44 -2.25
CA MET A 266 70.41 -14.45 -0.95
C MET A 266 71.51 -15.51 -0.89
N SER A 267 72.59 -15.22 -0.16
CA SER A 267 73.63 -16.21 0.10
C SER A 267 73.15 -17.23 1.14
N CYS A 268 73.46 -18.53 0.95
CA CYS A 268 72.94 -19.64 1.80
C CYS A 268 73.18 -19.50 3.31
N ARG A 269 74.09 -18.62 3.76
CA ARG A 269 74.38 -18.40 5.19
C ARG A 269 73.49 -17.35 5.86
N GLU A 270 72.77 -16.55 5.09
CA GLU A 270 71.95 -15.43 5.59
C GLU A 270 70.44 -15.74 5.55
N ALA A 271 70.05 -16.85 4.91
CA ALA A 271 68.66 -17.28 4.81
C ALA A 271 68.16 -17.82 6.16
N ALA A 272 67.56 -16.94 6.98
CA ALA A 272 66.89 -17.35 8.19
C ALA A 272 65.71 -18.30 7.88
N PRO A 273 65.40 -19.31 8.73
CA PRO A 273 64.24 -20.21 8.56
C PRO A 273 62.89 -19.49 8.43
N ILE A 274 62.82 -18.23 8.87
CA ILE A 274 61.66 -17.34 8.78
C ILE A 274 61.33 -16.97 7.31
N LEU A 275 62.28 -17.11 6.39
CA LEU A 275 62.14 -16.71 4.98
C LEU A 275 61.64 -17.85 4.08
N ILE A 276 61.37 -19.04 4.60
CA ILE A 276 60.86 -20.15 3.79
C ILE A 276 59.44 -19.81 3.29
N PRO A 277 59.18 -19.78 1.97
CA PRO A 277 57.84 -19.55 1.44
C PRO A 277 56.98 -20.80 1.63
N TRP A 278 56.17 -20.83 2.68
CA TRP A 278 55.32 -21.98 3.00
C TRP A 278 54.13 -22.08 2.02
N PRO A 279 53.85 -23.26 1.43
CA PRO A 279 52.83 -23.43 0.41
C PRO A 279 51.44 -23.60 1.06
N VAL A 280 51.03 -22.59 1.81
CA VAL A 280 49.74 -22.50 2.52
C VAL A 280 49.21 -21.08 2.39
N LYS A 281 47.89 -20.90 2.51
CA LYS A 281 47.24 -19.59 2.29
C LYS A 281 47.79 -18.47 3.20
N SER A 282 48.18 -18.80 4.43
CA SER A 282 48.73 -17.84 5.38
C SER A 282 50.20 -17.51 5.17
N GLY A 283 50.92 -18.29 4.35
CA GLY A 283 52.37 -18.20 4.21
C GLY A 283 53.18 -18.63 5.46
N LYS A 284 52.53 -19.24 6.46
CA LYS A 284 53.15 -19.57 7.76
C LYS A 284 53.37 -21.06 7.94
N TRP A 285 54.42 -21.44 8.67
CA TRP A 285 54.76 -22.86 8.88
C TRP A 285 53.78 -23.56 9.83
N GLU A 286 53.18 -22.81 10.76
CA GLU A 286 52.23 -23.34 11.75
C GLU A 286 50.96 -23.91 11.10
N ASP A 287 50.57 -23.38 9.94
CA ASP A 287 49.37 -23.80 9.20
C ASP A 287 49.63 -24.93 8.19
N VAL A 288 50.85 -25.49 8.19
CA VAL A 288 51.24 -26.57 7.30
C VAL A 288 50.60 -27.88 7.77
N THR A 289 49.54 -28.25 7.07
CA THR A 289 48.83 -29.54 7.21
C THR A 289 48.75 -30.22 5.85
N ALA A 290 48.43 -31.51 5.82
CA ALA A 290 48.38 -32.22 4.56
C ALA A 290 47.29 -31.66 3.63
N GLU A 291 46.18 -31.24 4.23
CA GLU A 291 45.02 -30.67 3.57
C GLU A 291 45.31 -29.24 3.07
N SER A 292 45.94 -28.39 3.89
CA SER A 292 46.23 -27.01 3.50
C SER A 292 47.20 -26.92 2.33
N VAL A 293 48.25 -27.75 2.33
CA VAL A 293 49.23 -27.81 1.23
C VAL A 293 48.60 -28.34 -0.05
N LYS A 294 47.78 -29.41 0.03
CA LYS A 294 47.03 -29.92 -1.13
C LYS A 294 46.09 -28.86 -1.69
N LEU A 295 45.36 -28.17 -0.81
CA LEU A 295 44.42 -27.12 -1.19
C LEU A 295 45.12 -25.95 -1.87
N PHE A 296 46.29 -25.54 -1.35
CA PHE A 296 47.10 -24.48 -1.92
C PHE A 296 47.50 -24.79 -3.37
N PHE A 297 48.15 -25.92 -3.63
CA PHE A 297 48.53 -26.31 -5.00
C PHE A 297 47.33 -26.65 -5.91
N GLN A 298 46.14 -26.87 -5.34
CA GLN A 298 44.92 -27.06 -6.12
C GLN A 298 44.26 -25.75 -6.56
N LYS A 299 44.28 -24.70 -5.71
CA LYS A 299 43.50 -23.46 -5.91
C LYS A 299 44.34 -22.24 -6.25
N ALA A 300 45.56 -22.15 -5.75
CA ALA A 300 46.40 -20.96 -5.83
C ALA A 300 47.00 -20.70 -7.24
N PRO A 301 47.51 -21.71 -7.96
CA PRO A 301 48.10 -21.47 -9.28
C PRO A 301 47.08 -20.98 -10.32
N PRO A 302 47.45 -20.04 -11.21
CA PRO A 302 46.60 -19.63 -12.32
C PRO A 302 46.48 -20.79 -13.31
N MET A 303 45.29 -21.37 -13.39
CA MET A 303 45.00 -22.49 -14.28
C MET A 303 44.43 -22.00 -15.61
N PRO A 304 44.85 -22.54 -16.76
CA PRO A 304 44.28 -22.19 -18.06
C PRO A 304 42.82 -22.65 -18.16
N SER A 305 41.99 -21.91 -18.92
CA SER A 305 40.56 -22.18 -19.08
C SER A 305 40.25 -23.51 -19.78
N SER A 306 41.20 -24.03 -20.58
CA SER A 306 41.10 -25.30 -21.28
C SER A 306 41.40 -26.49 -20.34
N PRO A 307 40.46 -27.44 -20.15
CA PRO A 307 40.67 -28.59 -19.26
C PRO A 307 41.88 -29.47 -19.64
N THR A 308 42.16 -29.60 -20.93
CA THR A 308 43.25 -30.41 -21.46
C THR A 308 44.60 -29.77 -21.17
N ASP A 309 44.71 -28.46 -21.38
CA ASP A 309 45.92 -27.69 -21.08
C ASP A 309 46.14 -27.58 -19.56
N ALA A 310 45.06 -27.49 -18.79
CA ALA A 310 45.10 -27.47 -17.33
C ALA A 310 45.80 -28.72 -16.76
N LYS A 311 45.48 -29.92 -17.26
CA LYS A 311 46.15 -31.17 -16.84
C LYS A 311 47.65 -31.13 -17.13
N ARG A 312 48.05 -30.67 -18.33
CA ARG A 312 49.46 -30.62 -18.77
C ARG A 312 50.27 -29.59 -17.96
N GLU A 313 49.75 -28.38 -17.82
CA GLU A 313 50.40 -27.31 -17.05
C GLU A 313 50.49 -27.67 -15.57
N ARG A 314 49.46 -28.31 -15.01
CA ARG A 314 49.50 -28.80 -13.62
C ARG A 314 50.62 -29.82 -13.40
N PHE A 315 50.79 -30.79 -14.29
CA PHE A 315 51.88 -31.75 -14.17
C PHE A 315 53.26 -31.08 -14.26
N LYS A 316 53.41 -30.10 -15.16
CA LYS A 316 54.64 -29.32 -15.32
C LYS A 316 54.95 -28.51 -14.07
N LEU A 317 53.94 -27.81 -13.52
CA LEU A 317 54.03 -27.06 -12.27
C LEU A 317 54.46 -27.98 -11.12
N MET A 318 53.73 -29.07 -10.88
CA MET A 318 54.06 -30.00 -9.80
C MET A 318 55.44 -30.65 -9.98
N SER A 319 55.89 -30.84 -11.22
CA SER A 319 57.24 -31.32 -11.50
C SER A 319 58.32 -30.28 -11.12
N GLN A 320 58.06 -28.99 -11.33
CA GLN A 320 58.95 -27.91 -10.88
C GLN A 320 58.96 -27.80 -9.36
N GLU A 321 57.79 -27.79 -8.73
CA GLU A 321 57.66 -27.71 -7.27
C GLU A 321 58.30 -28.91 -6.57
N SER A 322 58.19 -30.13 -7.13
CA SER A 322 58.86 -31.32 -6.57
C SER A 322 60.37 -31.21 -6.53
N LYS A 323 60.97 -30.46 -7.46
CA LYS A 323 62.42 -30.19 -7.45
C LYS A 323 62.80 -29.14 -6.41
N ARG A 324 61.94 -28.12 -6.20
CA ARG A 324 62.15 -27.08 -5.18
C ARG A 324 62.07 -27.65 -3.77
N TRP A 325 61.07 -28.48 -3.50
CA TRP A 325 60.82 -29.11 -2.21
C TRP A 325 61.59 -30.40 -1.96
N HIS A 326 62.54 -30.77 -2.83
CA HIS A 326 63.39 -31.93 -2.60
C HIS A 326 64.29 -31.66 -1.38
N THR A 327 64.43 -32.64 -0.48
CA THR A 327 65.16 -32.50 0.78
C THR A 327 66.59 -32.00 0.58
N ASP A 328 67.29 -32.53 -0.45
CA ASP A 328 68.62 -32.07 -0.82
C ASP A 328 68.65 -30.58 -1.22
N LYS A 329 67.64 -30.11 -1.98
CA LYS A 329 67.58 -28.71 -2.42
C LYS A 329 67.30 -27.76 -1.26
N ILE A 330 66.39 -28.15 -0.36
CA ILE A 330 66.11 -27.42 0.87
C ILE A 330 67.34 -27.38 1.78
N MET A 331 68.06 -28.49 1.90
CA MET A 331 69.30 -28.58 2.69
C MET A 331 70.41 -27.70 2.11
N GLN A 332 70.51 -27.58 0.78
CA GLN A 332 71.46 -26.66 0.13
C GLN A 332 71.12 -25.18 0.41
N LEU A 333 69.85 -24.82 0.44
CA LEU A 333 69.42 -23.43 0.59
C LEU A 333 69.47 -22.94 2.04
N PHE A 334 69.04 -23.77 2.99
CA PHE A 334 68.87 -23.37 4.40
C PHE A 334 69.79 -24.09 5.37
N GLY A 335 70.68 -24.96 4.87
CA GLY A 335 71.56 -25.78 5.69
C GLY A 335 70.89 -27.02 6.28
N ARG A 336 71.72 -27.88 6.91
CA ARG A 336 71.28 -29.15 7.51
C ARG A 336 70.42 -28.95 8.76
N GLU A 337 70.63 -27.86 9.49
CA GLU A 337 70.00 -27.59 10.79
C GLU A 337 68.47 -27.44 10.68
N VAL A 338 67.98 -26.91 9.56
CA VAL A 338 66.54 -26.71 9.32
C VAL A 338 65.77 -28.03 9.22
N LEU A 339 66.41 -29.09 8.71
CA LEU A 339 65.79 -30.43 8.63
C LEU A 339 65.71 -31.11 9.99
N THR A 340 66.64 -30.81 10.91
CA THR A 340 66.65 -31.36 12.27
C THR A 340 65.85 -30.52 13.27
N GLY A 341 65.50 -29.29 12.91
CA GLY A 341 64.80 -28.35 13.77
C GLY A 341 63.28 -28.49 13.79
N ILE A 342 62.61 -27.48 14.37
CA ILE A 342 61.14 -27.43 14.54
C ILE A 342 60.40 -27.57 13.20
N HIS A 343 60.99 -27.07 12.11
CA HIS A 343 60.40 -27.06 10.77
C HIS A 343 60.57 -28.37 9.98
N GLY A 344 61.43 -29.30 10.43
CA GLY A 344 61.78 -30.50 9.67
C GLY A 344 60.58 -31.39 9.32
N LYS A 345 59.64 -31.53 10.25
CA LYS A 345 58.40 -32.31 10.02
C LYS A 345 57.50 -31.68 8.94
N ALA A 346 57.38 -30.36 8.93
CA ALA A 346 56.61 -29.64 7.93
C ALA A 346 57.23 -29.78 6.53
N LEU A 347 58.56 -29.70 6.44
CA LEU A 347 59.30 -29.87 5.18
C LEU A 347 59.16 -31.27 4.60
N ASP A 348 59.32 -32.31 5.41
CA ASP A 348 59.13 -33.71 5.00
C ASP A 348 57.69 -33.97 4.54
N LEU A 349 56.71 -33.41 5.26
CA LEU A 349 55.30 -33.48 4.88
C LEU A 349 55.04 -32.84 3.51
N ILE A 350 55.53 -31.62 3.28
CA ILE A 350 55.38 -30.92 2.00
C ILE A 350 56.04 -31.71 0.87
N ALA A 351 57.27 -32.19 1.06
CA ALA A 351 57.99 -32.97 0.05
C ALA A 351 57.19 -34.22 -0.38
N LYS A 352 56.65 -34.97 0.58
CA LYS A 352 55.80 -36.14 0.32
C LYS A 352 54.52 -35.77 -0.45
N ILE A 353 53.84 -34.70 -0.06
CA ILE A 353 52.60 -34.26 -0.71
C ILE A 353 52.85 -33.79 -2.14
N VAL A 354 53.90 -33.02 -2.37
CA VAL A 354 54.24 -32.49 -3.70
C VAL A 354 54.60 -33.63 -4.65
N VAL A 355 55.32 -34.65 -4.17
CA VAL A 355 55.59 -35.88 -4.95
C VAL A 355 54.29 -36.62 -5.28
N GLN A 356 53.40 -36.78 -4.29
CA GLN A 356 52.10 -37.42 -4.51
C GLN A 356 51.26 -36.66 -5.55
N LEU A 357 51.11 -35.35 -5.40
CA LEU A 357 50.36 -34.49 -6.34
C LEU A 357 50.94 -34.53 -7.76
N ARG A 358 52.27 -34.63 -7.90
CA ARG A 358 52.92 -34.83 -9.20
C ARG A 358 52.56 -36.18 -9.82
N GLN A 359 52.55 -37.26 -9.04
CA GLN A 359 52.15 -38.58 -9.52
C GLN A 359 50.68 -38.60 -9.96
N ASP A 360 49.79 -37.98 -9.17
CA ASP A 360 48.37 -37.88 -9.45
C ASP A 360 48.10 -37.05 -10.72
N ALA A 361 48.78 -35.91 -10.87
CA ALA A 361 48.73 -35.12 -12.10
C ALA A 361 49.28 -35.89 -13.32
N GLY A 362 50.26 -36.78 -13.11
CA GLY A 362 50.83 -37.63 -14.15
C GLY A 362 49.87 -38.71 -14.63
N LYS A 363 49.08 -39.29 -13.71
CA LYS A 363 48.01 -40.25 -14.03
C LYS A 363 46.88 -39.55 -14.79
N ALA A 364 46.39 -38.42 -14.26
CA ALA A 364 45.31 -37.64 -14.88
C ALA A 364 45.63 -37.06 -16.27
N ARG A 365 46.91 -37.02 -16.67
CA ARG A 365 47.35 -36.64 -18.02
C ARG A 365 47.26 -37.78 -19.04
N LYS A 366 47.29 -39.03 -18.57
CA LYS A 366 47.20 -40.23 -19.42
C LYS A 366 45.74 -40.61 -19.70
N ASP A 367 44.85 -40.27 -18.76
CA ASP A 367 43.40 -40.32 -18.88
C ASP A 367 42.85 -39.07 -19.60
#